data_AF-A0A0C9W162-F1
#
_entry.id   AF-A0A0C9W162-F1
#
_cell.length_a   1.000
_cell.length_b   1.000
_cell.length_c   1.000
_cell.angle_alpha   90.00
_cell.angle_beta   90.00
_cell.angle_gamma   90.00
#
_symmetry.space_group_name_H-M   'P 1'
#
loop_
_entity.id
_entity.type
_entity.pdbx_description
1 polymer ?
#
loop_
_entity_poly.entity_id
_entity_poly.type
_entity_poly.pdbx_seq_one_letter_code
_entity_poly.pdbx_strand_id
1 'polypeptide(L)'
;MPLTSESTEQSIPSAFVEFSSVPSSTSSLEMRDHLAVMMDLCKQLKDESEKSLCHIAELSQAPPPPLDSSPAVIRSVLPLTPNIGGTTLLPAENSTQGVIPPPPLGSFPSSHSRLSMSSLHDFFPNIEESLLLLIIQHSIRPGQISKLDTCVKDQALPSNLDYIDATIVHQEKQPSQKEFPNFHSLHYPLSIYFSIVNAHITSGSNLITTIDFNNGCYEYLTLLNCYAFEFQWTVILNYHFSFHA
;
A
#
# COMPACT_ATOMS: atom_id res chain seq x y z
N MET A 1 -25.79 23.98 -75.12
CA MET A 1 -25.45 22.58 -74.83
C MET A 1 -25.48 22.39 -73.32
N PRO A 2 -26.42 21.62 -72.75
CA PRO A 2 -26.42 21.27 -71.34
C PRO A 2 -25.75 19.90 -71.15
N LEU A 3 -24.84 19.81 -70.18
CA LEU A 3 -24.27 18.54 -69.71
C LEU A 3 -25.06 18.11 -68.48
N THR A 4 -25.82 17.02 -68.62
CA THR A 4 -26.48 16.30 -67.54
C THR A 4 -25.46 15.33 -66.92
N SER A 5 -25.16 15.53 -65.63
CA SER A 5 -24.38 14.59 -64.83
C SER A 5 -25.34 13.71 -64.04
N GLU A 6 -25.40 12.44 -64.45
CA GLU A 6 -26.15 11.36 -63.83
C GLU A 6 -25.29 10.80 -62.68
N SER A 7 -25.73 10.98 -61.43
CA SER A 7 -25.04 10.46 -60.25
C SER A 7 -25.79 9.23 -59.75
N THR A 8 -25.17 8.07 -59.95
CA THR A 8 -25.65 6.75 -59.53
C THR A 8 -25.59 6.62 -58.01
N GLU A 9 -26.76 6.59 -57.35
CA GLU A 9 -26.89 6.17 -55.96
C GLU A 9 -26.79 4.64 -55.87
N GLN A 10 -25.70 4.16 -55.29
CA GLN A 10 -25.47 2.75 -55.03
C GLN A 10 -25.96 2.42 -53.61
N SER A 11 -27.18 1.87 -53.54
CA SER A 11 -27.84 1.41 -52.32
C SER A 11 -27.13 0.18 -51.74
N ILE A 12 -26.52 0.33 -50.56
CA ILE A 12 -25.96 -0.78 -49.77
C ILE A 12 -27.05 -1.28 -48.80
N PRO A 13 -27.42 -2.57 -48.80
CA PRO A 13 -28.36 -3.10 -47.82
C PRO A 13 -27.63 -3.34 -46.49
N SER A 14 -27.93 -2.51 -45.49
CA SER A 14 -27.47 -2.69 -44.12
C SER A 14 -28.32 -3.77 -43.44
N ALA A 15 -27.82 -5.01 -43.44
CA ALA A 15 -28.40 -6.10 -42.66
C ALA A 15 -28.16 -5.83 -41.16
N PHE A 16 -29.16 -5.22 -40.51
CA PHE A 16 -29.20 -5.03 -39.08
C PHE A 16 -29.57 -6.38 -38.44
N VAL A 17 -28.56 -7.12 -37.96
CA VAL A 17 -28.77 -8.34 -37.18
C VAL A 17 -28.96 -7.91 -35.72
N GLU A 18 -30.22 -7.84 -35.31
CA GLU A 18 -30.63 -7.55 -33.94
C GLU A 18 -30.37 -8.79 -33.06
N PHE A 19 -29.18 -8.89 -32.48
CA PHE A 19 -28.90 -9.83 -31.39
C PHE A 19 -29.39 -9.21 -30.08
N SER A 20 -30.67 -9.41 -29.77
CA SER A 20 -31.24 -9.17 -28.45
C SER A 20 -30.78 -10.28 -27.50
N SER A 21 -29.53 -10.22 -27.05
CA SER A 21 -29.04 -11.10 -25.98
C SER A 21 -29.61 -10.62 -24.65
N VAL A 22 -30.66 -11.30 -24.19
CA VAL A 22 -31.21 -11.13 -22.84
C VAL A 22 -30.11 -11.45 -21.82
N PRO A 23 -29.72 -10.51 -20.93
CA PRO A 23 -28.73 -10.81 -19.90
C PRO A 23 -29.34 -11.78 -18.88
N SER A 24 -28.76 -12.97 -18.77
CA SER A 24 -29.16 -14.00 -17.82
C SER A 24 -29.01 -13.50 -16.37
N SER A 25 -30.13 -13.31 -15.69
CA SER A 25 -30.23 -12.80 -14.31
C SER A 25 -29.66 -13.74 -13.22
N THR A 26 -29.06 -14.87 -13.60
CA THR A 26 -28.52 -15.88 -12.66
C THR A 26 -27.22 -15.45 -11.99
N SER A 27 -26.44 -14.55 -12.61
CA SER A 27 -25.14 -14.09 -12.09
C SER A 27 -25.23 -13.31 -10.77
N SER A 28 -26.35 -12.63 -10.49
CA SER A 28 -26.44 -11.75 -9.32
C SER A 28 -26.63 -12.49 -8.00
N LEU A 29 -27.19 -13.71 -8.02
CA LEU A 29 -27.44 -14.48 -6.80
C LEU A 29 -26.16 -15.19 -6.33
N GLU A 30 -25.45 -15.83 -7.27
CA GLU A 30 -24.17 -16.48 -7.00
C GLU A 30 -23.12 -15.49 -6.45
N MET A 31 -23.14 -14.24 -6.92
CA MET A 31 -22.21 -13.21 -6.45
C MET A 31 -22.48 -12.79 -4.99
N ARG A 32 -23.73 -12.83 -4.53
CA ARG A 32 -24.05 -12.55 -3.11
C ARG A 32 -23.61 -13.69 -2.22
N ASP A 33 -23.83 -14.93 -2.66
CA ASP A 33 -23.40 -16.10 -1.91
C ASP A 33 -21.87 -16.15 -1.82
N HIS A 34 -21.17 -15.81 -2.90
CA HIS A 34 -19.71 -15.74 -2.90
C HIS A 34 -19.17 -14.61 -2.00
N LEU A 35 -19.80 -13.43 -2.03
CA LEU A 35 -19.46 -12.33 -1.12
C LEU A 35 -19.69 -12.71 0.35
N ALA A 36 -20.77 -13.42 0.65
CA ALA A 36 -21.07 -13.90 2.00
C ALA A 36 -20.01 -14.88 2.50
N VAL A 37 -19.56 -15.81 1.65
CA VAL A 37 -18.46 -16.75 1.97
C VAL A 37 -17.16 -15.99 2.22
N MET A 38 -16.82 -15.00 1.37
CA MET A 38 -15.62 -14.19 1.57
C MET A 38 -15.67 -13.38 2.86
N MET A 39 -16.82 -12.81 3.20
CA MET A 39 -17.00 -12.10 4.46
C MET A 39 -16.88 -13.03 5.68
N ASP A 40 -17.38 -14.25 5.58
CA ASP A 40 -17.26 -15.26 6.65
C ASP A 40 -15.81 -15.70 6.82
N LEU A 41 -15.07 -15.90 5.73
CA LEU A 41 -13.65 -16.22 5.77
C LEU A 41 -12.81 -15.07 6.37
N CYS A 42 -13.09 -13.82 5.99
CA CYS A 42 -12.43 -12.65 6.59
C CYS A 42 -12.70 -12.57 8.10
N LYS A 43 -13.94 -12.86 8.52
CA LYS A 43 -14.30 -12.90 9.93
C LYS A 43 -13.55 -14.02 10.66
N GLN A 44 -13.46 -15.21 10.06
CA GLN A 44 -12.75 -16.34 10.63
C GLN A 44 -11.25 -16.06 10.82
N LEU A 45 -10.60 -15.44 9.85
CA LEU A 45 -9.20 -15.02 9.95
C LEU A 45 -8.99 -13.99 11.06
N LYS A 46 -9.92 -13.04 11.20
CA LYS A 46 -9.89 -12.07 12.30
C LYS A 46 -10.01 -12.75 13.67
N ASP A 47 -10.97 -13.66 13.82
CA ASP A 47 -11.17 -14.40 15.07
C ASP A 47 -9.93 -15.26 15.43
N GLU A 48 -9.26 -15.86 14.43
CA GLU A 48 -8.02 -16.61 14.65
C GLU A 48 -6.86 -15.71 15.08
N SER A 49 -6.75 -14.53 14.48
CA SER A 49 -5.75 -13.52 14.83
C SER A 49 -5.93 -13.03 16.28
N GLU A 50 -7.16 -12.69 16.68
CA GLU A 50 -7.46 -12.28 18.06
C GLU A 50 -7.15 -13.40 19.07
N LYS A 51 -7.46 -14.65 18.72
CA LYS A 51 -7.12 -15.83 19.53
C LYS A 51 -5.60 -15.99 19.70
N SER A 52 -4.83 -15.73 18.64
CA SER A 52 -3.37 -15.80 18.67
C SER A 52 -2.77 -14.71 19.56
N LEU A 53 -3.32 -13.49 19.50
CA LEU A 53 -2.94 -12.38 20.39
C LEU A 53 -3.20 -12.70 21.87
N CYS A 54 -4.34 -13.31 22.20
CA CYS A 54 -4.63 -13.74 23.57
C CYS A 54 -3.60 -14.75 24.08
N HIS A 55 -3.21 -15.70 23.23
CA HIS A 55 -2.24 -16.73 23.60
C HIS A 55 -0.83 -16.15 23.87
N ILE A 56 -0.44 -15.11 23.12
CA ILE A 56 0.82 -14.38 23.34
C ILE A 56 0.76 -13.57 24.65
N ALA A 57 -0.39 -12.95 24.94
CA ALA A 57 -0.60 -12.22 26.19
C ALA A 57 -0.53 -13.16 27.41
N GLU A 58 -1.06 -14.38 27.30
CA GLU A 58 -0.99 -15.41 28.34
C GLU A 58 0.46 -15.86 28.60
N LEU A 59 1.25 -16.08 27.54
CA LEU A 59 2.67 -16.40 27.66
C LEU A 59 3.49 -15.28 28.32
N SER A 60 3.05 -14.03 28.17
CA SER A 60 3.70 -12.85 28.76
C SER A 60 3.37 -12.67 30.26
N GLN A 61 2.31 -13.31 30.77
CA GLN A 61 1.93 -13.28 32.19
C GLN A 61 2.54 -14.41 33.02
N ALA A 62 3.38 -15.26 32.42
CA ALA A 62 4.08 -16.31 33.16
C ALA A 62 4.90 -15.67 34.30
N PRO A 63 4.72 -16.11 35.56
CA PRO A 63 5.49 -15.60 36.69
C PRO A 63 6.99 -15.71 36.41
N PRO A 64 7.80 -14.71 36.77
CA PRO A 64 9.24 -14.82 36.63
C PRO A 64 9.71 -16.09 37.37
N PRO A 65 10.56 -16.92 36.74
CA PRO A 65 11.00 -18.16 37.35
C PRO A 65 11.65 -17.86 38.72
N PRO A 66 11.40 -18.68 39.75
CA PRO A 66 11.97 -18.49 41.06
C PRO A 66 13.49 -18.43 40.97
N LEU A 67 14.05 -17.40 41.60
CA LEU A 67 15.46 -17.03 41.56
C LEU A 67 16.28 -17.92 42.49
N ASP A 68 16.17 -19.24 42.35
CA ASP A 68 16.98 -20.16 43.14
C ASP A 68 17.20 -21.48 42.39
N SER A 69 18.48 -21.81 42.24
CA SER A 69 19.09 -23.01 41.65
C SER A 69 19.75 -22.75 40.30
N SER A 70 20.96 -22.21 40.37
CA SER A 70 21.93 -22.17 39.28
C SER A 70 22.64 -23.53 39.20
N PRO A 71 22.30 -24.45 38.28
CA PRO A 71 23.23 -25.53 37.95
C PRO A 71 24.40 -24.91 37.19
N ALA A 72 25.61 -25.17 37.67
CA ALA A 72 26.85 -24.84 36.95
C ALA A 72 26.87 -25.60 35.61
N VAL A 73 26.32 -24.98 34.57
CA VAL A 73 26.45 -25.48 33.19
C VAL A 73 27.88 -25.15 32.74
N ILE A 74 28.75 -26.15 32.85
CA ILE A 74 30.05 -26.16 32.18
C ILE A 74 29.77 -26.07 30.68
N ARG A 75 29.89 -24.86 30.12
CA ARG A 75 29.90 -24.63 28.67
C ARG A 75 31.16 -25.26 28.10
N SER A 76 31.05 -26.50 27.62
CA SER A 76 32.01 -27.06 26.67
C SER A 76 31.86 -26.31 25.35
N VAL A 77 32.77 -25.38 25.10
CA VAL A 77 32.91 -24.67 23.83
C VAL A 77 33.37 -25.70 22.78
N LEU A 78 32.49 -26.02 21.83
CA LEU A 78 32.86 -26.80 20.65
C LEU A 78 33.51 -25.84 19.64
N PRO A 79 34.75 -26.07 19.19
CA PRO A 79 35.38 -25.23 18.19
C PRO A 79 34.78 -25.50 16.81
N LEU A 80 34.15 -24.49 16.21
CA LEU A 80 33.83 -24.51 14.78
C LEU A 80 35.12 -24.36 13.97
N THR A 81 35.44 -25.38 13.18
CA THR A 81 36.45 -25.32 12.13
C THR A 81 35.85 -24.68 10.87
N PRO A 82 36.47 -23.63 10.29
CA PRO A 82 36.22 -23.24 8.92
C PRO A 82 37.17 -24.03 8.01
N ASN A 83 36.63 -25.00 7.27
CA ASN A 83 37.36 -25.67 6.18
C ASN A 83 37.21 -24.82 4.91
N ILE A 84 38.15 -23.89 4.69
CA ILE A 84 38.34 -23.22 3.39
C ILE A 84 39.67 -23.73 2.84
N GLY A 85 39.58 -24.72 1.95
CA GLY A 85 40.68 -25.17 1.11
C GLY A 85 40.81 -24.26 -0.10
N GLY A 86 41.97 -23.61 -0.24
CA GLY A 86 42.29 -22.73 -1.36
C GLY A 86 43.72 -22.22 -1.25
N THR A 87 44.68 -23.09 -1.54
CA THR A 87 46.13 -22.91 -1.50
C THR A 87 46.61 -21.84 -2.49
N THR A 88 47.45 -20.88 -2.07
CA THR A 88 48.54 -20.33 -2.90
C THR A 88 49.66 -19.80 -2.00
N LEU A 89 50.90 -20.07 -2.42
CA LEU A 89 52.19 -20.02 -1.74
C LEU A 89 52.86 -18.63 -1.71
N LEU A 90 53.44 -18.29 -0.53
CA LEU A 90 54.73 -17.61 -0.24
C LEU A 90 54.96 -16.12 -0.64
N PRO A 91 56.01 -15.43 -0.09
CA PRO A 91 56.93 -15.77 1.00
C PRO A 91 56.98 -14.74 2.17
N ALA A 92 57.64 -15.17 3.24
CA ALA A 92 57.99 -14.37 4.41
C ALA A 92 59.13 -13.36 4.12
N GLU A 93 59.00 -12.15 4.66
CA GLU A 93 60.14 -11.32 5.04
C GLU A 93 59.97 -10.80 6.47
N ASN A 94 61.12 -10.61 7.09
CA ASN A 94 61.40 -10.59 8.51
C ASN A 94 61.72 -9.15 8.98
N SER A 95 61.48 -8.90 10.27
CA SER A 95 62.13 -7.86 11.10
C SER A 95 61.86 -6.38 10.80
N THR A 96 61.27 -5.67 11.76
CA THR A 96 62.00 -4.87 12.77
C THR A 96 61.01 -3.95 13.52
N GLN A 97 60.80 -4.26 14.79
CA GLN A 97 60.66 -3.34 15.94
C GLN A 97 60.35 -1.85 15.64
N GLY A 98 59.11 -1.44 15.93
CA GLY A 98 58.72 -0.04 16.03
C GLY A 98 57.55 0.12 17.00
N VAL A 99 57.83 0.59 18.21
CA VAL A 99 56.82 0.97 19.20
C VAL A 99 56.09 2.22 18.67
N ILE A 100 54.88 2.03 18.14
CA ILE A 100 54.00 3.14 17.73
C ILE A 100 53.12 3.50 18.93
N PRO A 101 53.11 4.76 19.40
CA PRO A 101 52.20 5.20 20.46
C PRO A 101 50.74 5.14 19.95
N PRO A 102 49.76 4.83 20.82
CA PRO A 102 48.35 4.82 20.44
C PRO A 102 47.93 6.23 19.98
N PRO A 103 47.13 6.36 18.91
CA PRO A 103 46.62 7.65 18.48
C PRO A 103 45.75 8.27 19.58
N PRO A 104 45.77 9.61 19.73
CA PRO A 104 44.90 10.28 20.68
C PRO A 104 43.45 9.93 20.35
N LEU A 105 42.69 9.54 21.37
CA LEU A 105 41.24 9.37 21.33
C LEU A 105 40.67 10.63 20.67
N GLY A 106 40.31 10.52 19.39
CA GLY A 106 39.62 11.56 18.68
C GLY A 106 38.37 11.89 19.46
N SER A 107 38.23 13.14 19.90
CA SER A 107 36.94 13.68 20.24
C SER A 107 36.06 13.46 19.02
N PHE A 108 35.18 12.46 19.11
CA PHE A 108 34.11 12.30 18.14
C PHE A 108 33.41 13.65 18.10
N PRO A 109 33.32 14.33 16.93
CA PRO A 109 32.40 15.44 16.83
C PRO A 109 31.07 14.86 17.27
N SER A 110 30.54 15.41 18.37
CA SER A 110 29.17 15.17 18.75
C SER A 110 28.36 15.73 17.61
N SER A 111 28.12 14.87 16.62
CA SER A 111 27.03 14.98 15.68
C SER A 111 25.79 14.83 16.54
N HIS A 112 25.47 15.89 17.29
CA HIS A 112 24.12 16.34 17.41
C HIS A 112 23.68 16.58 15.97
N SER A 113 23.32 15.48 15.27
CA SER A 113 22.27 15.50 14.29
C SER A 113 21.19 16.28 15.00
N ARG A 114 21.11 17.57 14.65
CA ARG A 114 19.83 18.24 14.63
C ARG A 114 19.04 17.29 13.76
N LEU A 115 18.27 16.42 14.41
CA LEU A 115 17.12 15.77 13.84
C LEU A 115 16.31 16.97 13.38
N SER A 116 16.63 17.47 12.18
CA SER A 116 15.81 18.41 11.49
C SER A 116 14.49 17.68 11.47
N MET A 117 13.52 18.17 12.24
CA MET A 117 12.20 17.60 12.30
C MET A 117 11.64 17.80 10.90
N SER A 118 11.96 16.85 10.02
CA SER A 118 11.50 16.81 8.65
C SER A 118 9.99 16.79 8.75
N SER A 119 9.39 17.85 8.24
CA SER A 119 7.94 17.96 8.16
C SER A 119 7.42 16.85 7.27
N LEU A 120 6.17 16.43 7.47
CA LEU A 120 5.55 15.42 6.61
C LEU A 120 5.62 15.81 5.14
N HIS A 121 5.52 17.11 4.84
CA HIS A 121 5.64 17.66 3.50
C HIS A 121 7.03 17.40 2.87
N ASP A 122 8.10 17.37 3.66
CA ASP A 122 9.46 17.07 3.14
C ASP A 122 9.55 15.66 2.56
N PHE A 123 8.73 14.72 3.04
CA PHE A 123 8.64 13.35 2.51
C PHE A 123 7.70 13.23 1.31
N PHE A 124 6.77 14.17 1.15
CA PHE A 124 5.73 14.14 0.12
C PHE A 124 5.61 15.48 -0.63
N PRO A 125 6.70 15.99 -1.26
CA PRO A 125 6.73 17.34 -1.82
C PRO A 125 5.79 17.53 -3.03
N ASN A 126 5.33 16.43 -3.65
CA ASN A 126 4.43 16.46 -4.80
C ASN A 126 2.95 16.51 -4.40
N ILE A 127 2.65 16.48 -3.10
CA ILE A 127 1.30 16.42 -2.55
C ILE A 127 0.99 17.75 -1.88
N GLU A 128 -0.17 18.32 -2.19
CA GLU A 128 -0.59 19.60 -1.63
C GLU A 128 -0.72 19.51 -0.10
N GLU A 129 -0.22 20.51 0.61
CA GLU A 129 -0.25 20.54 2.08
C GLU A 129 -1.68 20.45 2.65
N SER A 130 -2.66 21.06 1.97
CA SER A 130 -4.07 20.97 2.34
C SER A 130 -4.57 19.51 2.27
N LEU A 131 -4.13 18.74 1.28
CA LEU A 131 -4.50 17.33 1.11
C LEU A 131 -3.80 16.45 2.15
N LEU A 132 -2.53 16.73 2.47
CA LEU A 132 -1.83 16.06 3.57
C LEU A 132 -2.58 16.25 4.89
N LEU A 133 -3.04 17.47 5.18
CA LEU A 133 -3.79 17.75 6.40
C LEU A 133 -5.12 16.98 6.44
N LEU A 134 -5.86 16.93 5.33
CA LEU A 134 -7.11 16.14 5.23
C LEU A 134 -6.87 14.65 5.51
N ILE A 135 -5.75 14.10 5.01
CA ILE A 135 -5.36 12.71 5.21
C ILE A 135 -5.01 12.43 6.67
N ILE A 136 -4.19 13.29 7.29
CA ILE A 136 -3.83 13.19 8.71
C ILE A 136 -5.08 13.26 9.60
N GLN A 137 -6.04 14.10 9.23
CA GLN A 137 -7.32 14.24 9.93
C GLN A 137 -8.31 13.11 9.62
N HIS A 138 -7.94 12.14 8.76
CA HIS A 138 -8.82 11.07 8.26
C HIS A 138 -10.16 11.60 7.72
N SER A 139 -10.14 12.79 7.10
CA SER A 139 -11.32 13.49 6.58
C SER A 139 -11.42 13.44 5.05
N ILE A 140 -10.43 12.81 4.40
CA ILE A 140 -10.45 12.60 2.96
C ILE A 140 -11.54 11.60 2.58
N ARG A 141 -12.33 11.93 1.57
CA ARG A 141 -13.32 10.98 1.04
C ARG A 141 -12.64 9.92 0.17
N PRO A 142 -13.16 8.69 0.10
CA PRO A 142 -12.57 7.64 -0.72
C PRO A 142 -12.38 8.02 -2.19
N GLY A 143 -13.33 8.73 -2.81
CA GLY A 143 -13.16 9.21 -4.20
C GLY A 143 -12.06 10.25 -4.39
N GLN A 144 -11.72 11.00 -3.34
CA GLN A 144 -10.66 12.01 -3.38
C GLN A 144 -9.26 11.40 -3.33
N ILE A 145 -9.12 10.10 -3.03
CA ILE A 145 -7.84 9.39 -3.08
C ILE A 145 -7.20 9.49 -4.47
N SER A 146 -8.01 9.55 -5.55
CA SER A 146 -7.53 9.77 -6.92
C SER A 146 -6.63 11.01 -7.08
N LYS A 147 -6.77 12.03 -6.22
CA LYS A 147 -5.93 13.25 -6.23
C LYS A 147 -4.47 12.98 -5.84
N LEU A 148 -4.19 11.83 -5.23
CA LEU A 148 -2.84 11.39 -4.88
C LEU A 148 -2.11 10.75 -6.06
N ASP A 149 -2.81 10.46 -7.15
CA ASP A 149 -2.17 9.95 -8.36
C ASP A 149 -1.41 11.07 -9.08
N THR A 150 -0.11 11.15 -8.78
CA THR A 150 0.79 12.12 -9.41
C THR A 150 1.05 11.81 -10.89
N CYS A 151 0.88 10.56 -11.33
CA CYS A 151 1.07 10.17 -12.73
C CYS A 151 -0.01 10.77 -13.65
N VAL A 152 -1.22 11.00 -13.12
CA VAL A 152 -2.34 11.55 -13.88
C VAL A 152 -2.29 13.08 -13.97
N LYS A 153 -1.66 13.75 -12.99
CA LYS A 153 -1.50 15.22 -12.97
C LYS A 153 -0.71 15.77 -14.17
N ASP A 154 0.22 14.99 -14.71
CA ASP A 154 1.06 15.42 -15.83
C ASP A 154 0.36 15.29 -17.21
N GLN A 155 -0.74 14.52 -17.30
CA GLN A 155 -1.34 14.18 -18.60
C GLN A 155 -2.58 14.97 -19.00
N ALA A 156 -3.26 15.72 -18.11
CA ALA A 156 -4.53 16.35 -18.50
C ALA A 156 -4.86 17.65 -17.77
N LEU A 157 -5.06 18.68 -18.60
CA LEU A 157 -5.74 19.94 -18.33
C LEU A 157 -7.04 19.70 -17.52
N PRO A 158 -7.33 20.46 -16.44
CA PRO A 158 -8.49 20.24 -15.59
C PRO A 158 -9.78 20.53 -16.37
N SER A 159 -10.45 19.49 -16.85
CA SER A 159 -11.71 19.56 -17.62
C SER A 159 -12.93 19.07 -16.81
N ASN A 160 -12.93 19.22 -15.49
CA ASN A 160 -14.12 18.97 -14.65
C ASN A 160 -14.77 20.29 -14.20
N LEU A 161 -14.85 21.27 -15.09
CA LEU A 161 -15.72 22.44 -14.90
C LEU A 161 -16.93 22.24 -15.80
N ASP A 162 -17.89 21.44 -15.32
CA ASP A 162 -19.20 21.38 -15.96
C ASP A 162 -19.88 22.73 -15.71
N TYR A 163 -19.86 23.59 -16.73
CA TYR A 163 -20.48 24.92 -16.69
C TYR A 163 -21.99 24.77 -16.88
N ILE A 164 -22.68 24.40 -15.80
CA ILE A 164 -24.14 24.32 -15.79
C ILE A 164 -24.68 25.69 -15.33
N ASP A 165 -25.29 26.42 -16.27
CA ASP A 165 -26.17 27.57 -15.99
C ASP A 165 -25.51 28.72 -15.18
N ALA A 166 -24.32 29.16 -15.63
CA ALA A 166 -23.55 30.29 -15.09
C ALA A 166 -23.22 30.25 -13.58
N THR A 167 -23.49 29.13 -12.92
CA THR A 167 -23.25 28.93 -11.50
C THR A 167 -22.31 27.76 -11.37
N ILE A 168 -21.08 28.00 -10.90
CA ILE A 168 -20.11 26.93 -10.63
C ILE A 168 -20.61 26.17 -9.40
N VAL A 169 -21.52 25.21 -9.63
CA VAL A 169 -21.93 24.27 -8.59
C VAL A 169 -20.92 23.14 -8.62
N HIS A 170 -20.11 23.06 -7.57
CA HIS A 170 -19.20 21.95 -7.34
C HIS A 170 -20.04 20.72 -6.97
N GLN A 171 -20.70 20.11 -7.96
CA GLN A 171 -21.49 18.92 -7.73
C GLN A 171 -20.50 17.80 -7.40
N GLU A 172 -20.51 17.40 -6.14
CA GLU A 172 -19.66 16.35 -5.64
C GLU A 172 -20.10 15.03 -6.28
N LYS A 173 -19.46 14.69 -7.39
CA LYS A 173 -19.75 13.51 -8.16
C LYS A 173 -19.45 12.29 -7.30
N GLN A 174 -20.41 11.37 -7.23
CA GLN A 174 -20.17 10.08 -6.58
C GLN A 174 -18.94 9.44 -7.22
N PRO A 175 -18.00 8.92 -6.42
CA PRO A 175 -16.80 8.28 -6.93
C PRO A 175 -17.21 7.22 -7.94
N SER A 176 -16.79 7.39 -9.18
CA SER A 176 -17.28 6.57 -10.29
C SER A 176 -16.15 5.78 -10.90
N GLN A 177 -16.47 4.70 -11.60
CA GLN A 177 -15.50 3.95 -12.41
C GLN A 177 -14.72 4.82 -13.40
N LYS A 178 -15.20 6.04 -13.69
CA LYS A 178 -14.47 7.00 -14.51
C LYS A 178 -13.17 7.47 -13.84
N GLU A 179 -13.20 7.64 -12.52
CA GLU A 179 -12.03 8.10 -11.73
C GLU A 179 -11.05 6.96 -11.47
N PHE A 180 -11.58 5.74 -11.35
CA PHE A 180 -10.80 4.54 -11.13
C PHE A 180 -11.12 3.51 -12.22
N PRO A 181 -10.52 3.62 -13.43
CA PRO A 181 -10.83 2.71 -14.53
C PRO A 181 -10.30 1.28 -14.33
N ASN A 182 -9.28 1.08 -13.49
CA ASN A 182 -8.65 -0.23 -13.27
C ASN A 182 -8.06 -0.35 -11.86
N PHE A 183 -7.63 -1.56 -11.47
CA PHE A 183 -7.03 -1.80 -10.16
C PHE A 183 -5.87 -0.86 -9.84
N HIS A 184 -4.98 -0.61 -10.81
CA HIS A 184 -3.80 0.23 -10.61
C HIS A 184 -4.17 1.67 -10.25
N SER A 185 -5.19 2.24 -10.91
CA SER A 185 -5.68 3.59 -10.65
C SER A 185 -6.21 3.80 -9.22
N LEU A 186 -6.59 2.73 -8.51
CA LEU A 186 -6.95 2.79 -7.09
C LEU A 186 -5.77 2.41 -6.20
N HIS A 187 -5.09 1.31 -6.52
CA HIS A 187 -4.04 0.72 -5.68
C HIS A 187 -2.87 1.69 -5.47
N TYR A 188 -2.42 2.39 -6.52
CA TYR A 188 -1.30 3.32 -6.44
C TYR A 188 -1.60 4.51 -5.49
N PRO A 189 -2.66 5.32 -5.70
CA PRO A 189 -2.95 6.42 -4.79
C PRO A 189 -3.32 5.96 -3.37
N LEU A 190 -3.94 4.78 -3.22
CA LEU A 190 -4.21 4.19 -1.92
C LEU A 190 -2.91 3.81 -1.17
N SER A 191 -1.91 3.28 -1.88
CA SER A 191 -0.59 3.00 -1.30
C SER A 191 0.12 4.27 -0.83
N ILE A 192 -0.04 5.37 -1.57
CA ILE A 192 0.46 6.69 -1.16
C ILE A 192 -0.27 7.17 0.10
N TYR A 193 -1.61 7.06 0.13
CA TYR A 193 -2.41 7.40 1.31
C TYR A 193 -1.91 6.67 2.57
N PHE A 194 -1.74 5.35 2.51
CA PHE A 194 -1.24 4.58 3.65
C PHE A 194 0.19 4.97 4.04
N SER A 195 1.06 5.28 3.06
CA SER A 195 2.42 5.75 3.34
C SER A 195 2.44 7.07 4.11
N ILE A 196 1.56 8.01 3.76
CA ILE A 196 1.41 9.31 4.46
C ILE A 196 0.94 9.09 5.89
N VAL A 197 -0.11 8.28 6.09
CA VAL A 197 -0.65 7.97 7.41
C VAL A 197 0.41 7.25 8.26
N ASN A 198 1.13 6.28 7.70
CA ASN A 198 2.19 5.58 8.40
C ASN A 198 3.32 6.53 8.85
N ALA A 199 3.76 7.44 7.98
CA ALA A 199 4.76 8.46 8.34
C ALA A 199 4.25 9.36 9.49
N HIS A 200 2.98 9.75 9.45
CA HIS A 200 2.37 10.52 10.54
C HIS A 200 2.33 9.73 11.86
N ILE A 201 1.84 8.49 11.86
CA ILE A 201 1.78 7.64 13.06
C ILE A 201 3.18 7.39 13.64
N THR A 202 4.16 7.12 12.78
CA THR A 202 5.56 6.89 13.18
C THR A 202 6.14 8.11 13.90
N SER A 203 5.77 9.32 13.46
CA SER A 203 6.20 10.57 14.13
C SER A 203 5.64 10.72 15.55
N GLY A 204 4.52 10.06 15.85
CA GLY A 204 3.87 10.05 17.17
C GLY A 204 4.53 9.11 18.19
N SER A 205 5.61 8.40 17.84
CA SER A 205 6.40 7.51 18.71
C SER A 205 5.68 6.29 19.29
N ASN A 206 4.51 5.91 18.78
CA ASN A 206 3.82 4.68 19.18
C ASN A 206 4.13 3.53 18.21
N LEU A 207 5.13 2.72 18.57
CA LEU A 207 5.57 1.59 17.75
C LEU A 207 4.48 0.54 17.54
N ILE A 208 3.69 0.25 18.58
CA ILE A 208 2.64 -0.77 18.52
C ILE A 208 1.56 -0.35 17.51
N THR A 209 1.06 0.88 17.62
CA THR A 209 0.09 1.42 16.66
C THR A 209 0.65 1.47 15.24
N THR A 210 1.94 1.75 15.08
CA THR A 210 2.60 1.72 13.77
C THR A 210 2.61 0.32 13.17
N ILE A 211 2.93 -0.71 13.95
CA ILE A 211 2.94 -2.10 13.51
C ILE A 211 1.52 -2.55 13.14
N ASP A 212 0.55 -2.32 14.02
CA ASP A 212 -0.85 -2.73 13.79
C ASP A 212 -1.42 -2.06 12.54
N PHE A 213 -1.16 -0.77 12.35
CA PHE A 213 -1.57 -0.03 11.16
C PHE A 213 -0.95 -0.61 9.88
N ASN A 214 0.36 -0.88 9.88
CA ASN A 214 1.04 -1.42 8.71
C ASN A 214 0.54 -2.82 8.34
N ASN A 215 0.29 -3.67 9.34
CA ASN A 215 -0.28 -4.99 9.12
C ASN A 215 -1.69 -4.87 8.49
N GLY A 216 -2.55 -4.03 9.05
CA GLY A 216 -3.90 -3.80 8.52
C GLY A 216 -3.88 -3.24 7.08
N CYS A 217 -2.96 -2.33 6.77
CA CYS A 217 -2.79 -1.81 5.40
C CYS A 217 -2.37 -2.91 4.43
N TYR A 218 -1.42 -3.76 4.83
CA TYR A 218 -0.94 -4.86 4.00
C TYR A 218 -2.02 -5.92 3.75
N GLU A 219 -2.76 -6.30 4.79
CA GLU A 219 -3.89 -7.22 4.68
C GLU A 219 -4.97 -6.65 3.75
N TYR A 220 -5.32 -5.38 3.90
CA TYR A 220 -6.31 -4.72 3.04
C TYR A 220 -5.88 -4.69 1.57
N LEU A 221 -4.64 -4.28 1.27
CA LEU A 221 -4.13 -4.25 -0.10
C LEU A 221 -4.05 -5.65 -0.71
N THR A 222 -3.64 -6.64 0.07
CA THR A 222 -3.59 -8.05 -0.37
C THR A 222 -4.98 -8.55 -0.71
N LEU A 223 -5.96 -8.29 0.17
CA LEU A 223 -7.36 -8.67 -0.06
C LEU A 223 -7.92 -8.00 -1.32
N LEU A 224 -7.68 -6.70 -1.49
CA LEU A 224 -8.13 -5.94 -2.66
C LEU A 224 -7.50 -6.48 -3.96
N ASN A 225 -6.23 -6.89 -3.90
CA ASN A 225 -5.53 -7.52 -5.01
C ASN A 225 -6.13 -8.91 -5.34
N CYS A 226 -6.41 -9.75 -4.34
CA CYS A 226 -7.11 -11.02 -4.56
C CYS A 226 -8.47 -10.80 -5.22
N TYR A 227 -9.25 -9.84 -4.72
CA TYR A 227 -10.53 -9.49 -5.32
C TYR A 227 -10.41 -9.04 -6.77
N ALA A 228 -9.34 -8.33 -7.14
CA ALA A 228 -9.10 -7.90 -8.51
C ALA A 228 -8.98 -9.05 -9.52
N PHE A 229 -8.62 -10.26 -9.07
CA PHE A 229 -8.58 -11.45 -9.92
C PHE A 229 -9.90 -12.22 -9.96
N GLU A 230 -10.71 -12.12 -8.91
CA GLU A 230 -11.91 -12.95 -8.72
C GLU A 230 -13.21 -12.23 -9.11
N PHE A 231 -13.25 -10.90 -8.98
CA PHE A 231 -14.48 -10.12 -9.11
C PHE A 231 -14.39 -9.05 -10.20
N GLN A 232 -15.56 -8.60 -10.66
CA GLN A 232 -15.63 -7.44 -11.54
C GLN A 232 -15.19 -6.17 -10.81
N TRP A 233 -14.47 -5.32 -11.52
CA TRP A 233 -13.91 -4.09 -10.98
C TRP A 233 -14.95 -3.14 -10.34
N THR A 234 -16.16 -3.07 -10.91
CA THR A 234 -17.32 -2.37 -10.32
C THR A 234 -17.59 -2.77 -8.88
N VAL A 235 -17.60 -4.07 -8.60
CA VAL A 235 -17.94 -4.65 -7.30
C VAL A 235 -16.87 -4.30 -6.28
N ILE A 236 -15.61 -4.37 -6.70
CA ILE A 236 -14.44 -4.07 -5.85
C ILE A 236 -14.42 -2.60 -5.45
N LEU A 237 -14.70 -1.70 -6.40
CA LEU A 237 -14.82 -0.28 -6.11
C LEU A 237 -15.96 0.01 -5.14
N ASN A 238 -17.13 -0.61 -5.33
CA ASN A 238 -18.24 -0.45 -4.41
C ASN A 238 -17.91 -0.96 -3.01
N TYR A 239 -17.20 -2.08 -2.91
CA TYR A 239 -16.69 -2.60 -1.64
C TYR A 239 -15.73 -1.58 -0.99
N HIS A 240 -14.74 -1.06 -1.73
CA HIS A 240 -13.79 -0.08 -1.22
C HIS A 240 -14.50 1.17 -0.69
N PHE A 241 -15.43 1.74 -1.45
CA PHE A 241 -16.18 2.93 -1.04
C PHE A 241 -17.08 2.66 0.16
N SER A 242 -17.73 1.49 0.21
CA SER A 242 -18.59 1.13 1.35
C SER A 242 -17.78 0.87 2.62
N PHE A 243 -16.57 0.34 2.50
CA PHE A 243 -15.69 0.07 3.63
C PHE A 243 -15.15 1.35 4.29
N HIS A 244 -15.01 2.44 3.52
CA HIS A 244 -14.45 3.72 3.99
C HIS A 244 -15.49 4.86 4.08
N ALA A 245 -16.78 4.56 3.97
CA ALA A 245 -17.88 5.51 4.15
C ALA A 245 -18.22 5.70 5.64
#